data_AF-A0A921N150-F1
#
_entry.id   AF-A0A921N150-F1
#
_cell.length_a   1.000
_cell.length_b   1.000
_cell.length_c   1.000
_cell.angle_alpha   90.00
_cell.angle_beta   90.00
_cell.angle_gamma   90.00
#
_symmetry.space_group_name_H-M   'P 1'
#
loop_
_entity.id
_entity.type
_entity.pdbx_description
1 polymer ?
#
loop_
_entity_poly.entity_id
_entity_poly.type
_entity_poly.pdbx_seq_one_letter_code
_entity_poly.pdbx_strand_id
1 'polypeptide(L)'
;MENKENNVVNEVQGQENTEVEAKETKTFTQEQVNEMIAKRLQRERKDIEAKIEAERKEAEELAKLSEQEKQKKLFEKQVKEFEETKKAFENERLLNETSKQLASKNLPIEFAQMLKGNDAESTFENIKVFETKFNEALEKAVTERLRGSSPKVATVSGGITKEDFKKMSLSQQAELARKDKDLYLELSK
;
A
#
# COMPACT_ATOMS: atom_id res chain seq x y z
N MET A 1 -38.52 59.53 45.71
CA MET A 1 -37.52 59.08 46.69
C MET A 1 -36.16 59.44 46.11
N GLU A 2 -35.28 60.21 46.72
CA GLU A 2 -35.28 60.86 48.02
C GLU A 2 -34.17 61.91 47.91
N ASN A 3 -34.48 63.15 48.29
CA ASN A 3 -33.52 64.24 48.36
C ASN A 3 -32.86 64.15 49.74
N LYS A 4 -31.54 64.19 49.83
CA LYS A 4 -30.84 64.54 51.08
C LYS A 4 -29.72 65.51 50.78
N GLU A 5 -30.00 66.74 51.18
CA GLU A 5 -29.12 67.87 51.37
C GLU A 5 -27.92 67.48 52.25
N ASN A 6 -26.78 68.15 52.03
CA ASN A 6 -26.11 68.78 53.15
C ASN A 6 -25.28 69.98 52.67
N ASN A 7 -25.71 71.12 53.21
CA ASN A 7 -25.18 72.45 53.08
C ASN A 7 -24.11 72.68 54.16
N VAL A 8 -22.95 73.24 53.80
CA VAL A 8 -22.13 74.02 54.73
C VAL A 8 -21.67 75.27 53.99
N VAL A 9 -22.25 76.39 54.41
CA VAL A 9 -21.83 77.76 54.09
C VAL A 9 -20.63 78.10 54.96
N ASN A 10 -19.62 78.79 54.41
CA ASN A 10 -18.88 79.78 55.18
C ASN A 10 -18.36 80.88 54.25
N GLU A 11 -18.85 82.11 54.47
CA GLU A 11 -18.33 83.34 53.88
C GLU A 11 -16.97 83.69 54.50
N VAL A 12 -16.11 84.41 53.76
CA VAL A 12 -15.76 85.83 54.01
C VAL A 12 -14.69 86.29 53.00
N GLN A 13 -14.84 87.57 52.66
CA GLN A 13 -14.22 88.42 51.65
C GLN A 13 -12.68 88.57 51.70
N GLY A 14 -12.11 89.02 50.58
CA GLY A 14 -10.82 89.73 50.54
C GLY A 14 -10.18 89.76 49.15
N GLN A 15 -10.29 90.89 48.44
CA GLN A 15 -9.59 91.17 47.17
C GLN A 15 -8.10 91.41 47.41
N GLU A 16 -7.22 90.93 46.51
CA GLU A 16 -6.16 91.75 45.88
C GLU A 16 -5.44 90.99 44.73
N ASN A 17 -5.24 91.71 43.62
CA ASN A 17 -4.45 91.41 42.41
C ASN A 17 -3.06 90.84 42.74
N THR A 18 -2.45 89.90 42.02
CA THR A 18 -1.84 89.95 40.67
C THR A 18 -1.17 88.55 40.55
N GLU A 19 -1.21 87.75 39.49
CA GLU A 19 -0.68 87.95 38.15
C GLU A 19 -1.11 86.69 37.38
N VAL A 20 -2.12 86.80 36.52
CA VAL A 20 -2.47 85.70 35.62
C VAL A 20 -1.54 85.83 34.43
N GLU A 21 -0.55 84.95 34.33
CA GLU A 21 0.23 84.79 33.10
C GLU A 21 -0.75 84.69 31.94
N ALA A 22 -0.80 85.75 31.13
CA ALA A 22 -1.53 85.76 29.88
C ALA A 22 -0.85 84.73 28.98
N LYS A 23 -1.31 83.48 29.04
CA LYS A 23 -1.07 82.49 27.99
C LYS A 23 -1.53 83.15 26.70
N GLU A 24 -0.59 83.60 25.89
CA GLU A 24 -0.83 84.07 24.53
C GLU A 24 -1.74 83.05 23.85
N THR A 25 -3.01 83.42 23.69
CA THR A 25 -3.96 82.64 22.90
C THR A 25 -3.52 82.80 21.46
N LYS A 26 -2.74 81.85 20.97
CA LYS A 26 -2.33 81.80 19.56
C LYS A 26 -3.59 81.73 18.71
N THR A 27 -3.93 82.86 18.09
CA THR A 27 -5.01 82.95 17.11
C THR A 27 -4.42 82.55 15.76
N PHE A 28 -5.03 81.54 15.13
CA PHE A 28 -4.63 81.09 13.80
C PHE A 28 -5.51 81.77 12.76
N THR A 29 -4.94 82.10 11.60
CA THR A 29 -5.76 82.54 10.47
C THR A 29 -6.52 81.36 9.88
N GLN A 30 -7.63 81.64 9.20
CA GLN A 30 -8.46 80.60 8.57
C GLN A 30 -7.62 79.78 7.57
N GLU A 31 -6.66 80.41 6.88
CA GLU A 31 -5.74 79.74 5.96
C GLU A 31 -4.81 78.75 6.67
N GLN A 32 -4.26 79.12 7.83
CA GLN A 32 -3.37 78.24 8.61
C GLN A 32 -4.13 77.01 9.14
N VAL A 33 -5.38 77.18 9.55
CA VAL A 33 -6.25 76.08 9.97
C VAL A 33 -6.57 75.16 8.79
N ASN A 34 -6.92 75.71 7.64
CA ASN A 34 -7.19 74.93 6.43
C ASN A 34 -5.94 74.13 5.97
N GLU A 35 -4.75 74.72 6.07
CA GLU A 35 -3.50 74.04 5.73
C GLU A 35 -3.19 72.89 6.70
N MET A 36 -3.46 73.08 8.00
CA MET A 36 -3.30 72.02 9.01
C MET A 36 -4.30 70.88 8.79
N ILE A 37 -5.54 71.19 8.45
CA ILE A 37 -6.56 70.19 8.09
C ILE A 37 -6.14 69.44 6.82
N ALA A 38 -5.69 70.14 5.78
CA ALA A 38 -5.22 69.53 4.55
C ALA A 38 -4.04 68.57 4.80
N LYS A 39 -3.06 68.99 5.62
CA LYS A 39 -1.92 68.13 6.02
C LYS A 39 -2.38 66.89 6.79
N ARG A 40 -3.34 67.03 7.72
CA ARG A 40 -3.92 65.89 8.45
C ARG A 40 -4.66 64.94 7.51
N LEU A 41 -5.53 65.47 6.66
CA LEU A 41 -6.30 64.67 5.70
C LEU A 41 -5.39 63.93 4.72
N GLN A 42 -4.29 64.57 4.30
CA GLN A 42 -3.30 63.95 3.42
C GLN A 42 -2.51 62.85 4.13
N ARG A 43 -2.16 63.03 5.41
CA ARG A 43 -1.54 61.96 6.23
C ARG A 43 -2.50 60.79 6.43
N GLU A 44 -3.74 61.06 6.83
CA GLU A 44 -4.75 60.01 7.01
C GLU A 44 -5.03 59.24 5.73
N ARG A 45 -5.15 59.93 4.58
CA ARG A 45 -5.29 59.26 3.28
C ARG A 45 -4.12 58.35 2.96
N LYS A 46 -2.88 58.80 3.19
CA LYS A 46 -1.69 57.96 2.99
C LYS A 46 -1.67 56.76 3.93
N ASP A 47 -2.04 56.94 5.19
CA ASP A 47 -2.06 55.87 6.19
C ASP A 47 -3.15 54.83 5.86
N ILE A 48 -4.32 55.27 5.40
CA ILE A 48 -5.40 54.39 4.94
C ILE A 48 -4.98 53.63 3.69
N GLU A 49 -4.40 54.31 2.70
CA GLU A 49 -3.95 53.68 1.45
C GLU A 49 -2.83 52.66 1.69
N ALA A 50 -1.89 52.96 2.60
CA ALA A 50 -0.86 52.02 3.02
C ALA A 50 -1.45 50.79 3.72
N LYS A 51 -2.46 50.96 4.57
CA LYS A 51 -3.17 49.84 5.22
C LYS A 51 -3.92 48.97 4.22
N ILE A 52 -4.64 49.59 3.29
CA ILE A 52 -5.38 48.86 2.24
C ILE A 52 -4.40 48.05 1.38
N GLU A 53 -3.27 48.63 0.98
CA GLU A 53 -2.28 47.92 0.16
C GLU A 53 -1.60 46.79 0.94
N ALA A 54 -1.32 46.97 2.23
CA ALA A 54 -0.79 45.91 3.10
C ALA A 54 -1.80 44.75 3.25
N GLU A 55 -3.06 45.06 3.54
CA GLU A 55 -4.13 44.07 3.67
C GLU A 55 -4.37 43.32 2.35
N ARG A 56 -4.32 44.03 1.21
CA ARG A 56 -4.43 43.39 -0.11
C ARG A 56 -3.27 42.44 -0.39
N LYS A 57 -2.04 42.81 -0.04
CA LYS A 57 -0.86 41.95 -0.19
C LYS A 57 -0.92 40.71 0.70
N GLU A 58 -1.28 40.88 1.96
CA GLU A 58 -1.44 39.75 2.88
C GLU A 58 -2.54 38.79 2.40
N ALA A 59 -3.68 39.32 1.93
CA ALA A 59 -4.76 38.50 1.37
C ALA A 59 -4.32 37.77 0.09
N GLU A 60 -3.57 38.42 -0.81
CA GLU A 60 -3.01 37.80 -2.00
C GLU A 60 -1.98 36.71 -1.67
N GLU A 61 -1.09 36.95 -0.71
CA GLU A 61 -0.10 35.97 -0.26
C GLU A 61 -0.77 34.76 0.41
N LEU A 62 -1.75 34.99 1.27
CA LEU A 62 -2.48 33.93 1.96
C LEU A 62 -3.32 33.10 0.98
N ALA A 63 -3.92 33.74 -0.03
CA ALA A 63 -4.60 33.05 -1.13
C ALA A 63 -3.61 32.22 -1.97
N LYS A 64 -2.45 32.77 -2.32
CA LYS A 64 -1.40 32.05 -3.06
C LYS A 64 -0.86 30.86 -2.27
N LEU A 65 -0.60 31.02 -0.98
CA LEU A 65 -0.18 29.94 -0.07
C LEU A 65 -1.24 28.83 -0.02
N SER A 66 -2.51 29.20 0.14
CA SER A 66 -3.62 28.22 0.15
C SER A 66 -3.73 27.46 -1.18
N GLU A 67 -3.56 28.15 -2.31
CA GLU A 67 -3.58 27.55 -3.65
C GLU A 67 -2.39 26.60 -3.84
N GLN A 68 -1.18 27.02 -3.47
CA GLN A 68 0.04 26.22 -3.57
C GLN A 68 -0.01 24.98 -2.68
N GLU A 69 -0.50 25.09 -1.45
CA GLU A 69 -0.65 23.94 -0.54
C GLU A 69 -1.66 22.92 -1.09
N LYS A 70 -2.80 23.39 -1.63
CA LYS A 70 -3.78 22.52 -2.30
C LYS A 70 -3.17 21.81 -3.50
N GLN A 71 -2.44 22.54 -4.35
CA GLN A 71 -1.77 21.97 -5.51
C GLN A 71 -0.71 20.94 -5.10
N LYS A 72 0.11 21.25 -4.08
CA LYS A 72 1.12 20.32 -3.56
C LYS A 72 0.49 19.04 -3.03
N LYS A 73 -0.59 19.16 -2.24
CA LYS A 73 -1.31 18.00 -1.71
C LYS A 73 -1.95 17.15 -2.81
N LEU A 74 -2.52 17.79 -3.84
CA LEU A 74 -3.07 17.10 -5.00
C LEU A 74 -1.97 16.37 -5.78
N PHE A 75 -0.83 17.03 -6.01
CA PHE A 75 0.32 16.45 -6.68
C PHE A 75 0.90 15.27 -5.89
N GLU A 76 1.10 15.41 -4.58
CA GLU A 76 1.55 14.31 -3.71
C GLU A 76 0.58 13.12 -3.76
N LYS A 77 -0.73 13.37 -3.79
CA LYS A 77 -1.73 12.32 -3.94
C LYS A 77 -1.60 11.63 -5.31
N GLN A 78 -1.48 12.40 -6.39
CA GLN A 78 -1.28 11.84 -7.73
C GLN A 78 0.02 11.05 -7.85
N VAL A 79 1.11 11.51 -7.24
CA VAL A 79 2.39 10.78 -7.22
C VAL A 79 2.24 9.46 -6.47
N LYS A 80 1.56 9.45 -5.31
CA LYS A 80 1.30 8.20 -4.58
C LYS A 80 0.45 7.24 -5.38
N GLU A 81 -0.64 7.70 -5.98
CA GLU A 81 -1.50 6.87 -6.84
C GLU A 81 -0.72 6.34 -8.05
N PHE A 82 0.15 7.17 -8.64
CA PHE A 82 1.02 6.77 -9.74
C PHE A 82 2.06 5.73 -9.31
N GLU A 83 2.67 5.88 -8.14
CA GLU A 83 3.62 4.91 -7.60
C GLU A 83 2.97 3.57 -7.25
N GLU A 84 1.77 3.60 -6.67
CA GLU A 84 0.99 2.40 -6.36
C GLU A 84 0.58 1.66 -7.63
N THR A 85 0.05 2.38 -8.63
CA THR A 85 -0.32 1.79 -9.93
C THR A 85 0.90 1.26 -10.68
N LYS A 86 2.02 1.98 -10.66
CA LYS A 86 3.29 1.51 -11.24
C LYS A 86 3.77 0.23 -10.57
N LYS A 87 3.76 0.17 -9.24
CA LYS A 87 4.14 -1.05 -8.49
C LYS A 87 3.21 -2.21 -8.79
N ALA A 88 1.90 -1.97 -8.87
CA ALA A 88 0.93 -2.99 -9.24
C ALA A 88 1.19 -3.53 -10.65
N PHE A 89 1.43 -2.63 -11.61
CA PHE A 89 1.76 -2.98 -12.99
C PHE A 89 3.07 -3.75 -13.10
N GLU A 90 4.13 -3.34 -12.41
CA GLU A 90 5.40 -4.07 -12.38
C GLU A 90 5.23 -5.48 -11.80
N ASN A 91 4.43 -5.61 -10.74
CA ASN A 91 4.10 -6.91 -10.15
C ASN A 91 3.31 -7.80 -11.10
N GLU A 92 2.30 -7.26 -11.78
CA GLU A 92 1.50 -8.00 -12.76
C GLU A 92 2.33 -8.39 -13.98
N ARG A 93 3.17 -7.48 -14.48
CA ARG A 93 4.11 -7.76 -15.56
C ARG A 93 5.04 -8.91 -15.19
N LEU A 94 5.66 -8.85 -14.02
CA LEU A 94 6.58 -9.90 -13.55
C LEU A 94 5.83 -11.23 -13.38
N LEU A 95 4.61 -11.22 -12.85
CA LEU A 95 3.77 -12.41 -12.75
C LEU A 95 3.46 -12.99 -14.14
N ASN A 96 3.10 -12.16 -15.11
CA ASN A 96 2.81 -12.60 -16.47
C ASN A 96 4.05 -13.17 -17.17
N GLU A 97 5.21 -12.54 -17.00
CA GLU A 97 6.49 -13.08 -17.47
C GLU A 97 6.82 -14.43 -16.80
N THR A 98 6.60 -14.56 -15.48
CA THR A 98 6.73 -15.82 -14.73
C THR A 98 5.81 -16.90 -15.30
N SER A 99 4.54 -16.58 -15.51
CA SER A 99 3.54 -17.47 -16.09
C SER A 99 3.94 -17.95 -17.49
N LYS A 100 4.46 -17.06 -18.34
CA LYS A 100 4.97 -17.41 -19.66
C LYS A 100 6.18 -18.36 -19.58
N GLN A 101 7.11 -18.10 -18.66
CA GLN A 101 8.26 -18.99 -18.45
C GLN A 101 7.82 -20.38 -17.98
N LEU A 102 6.89 -20.46 -17.03
CA LEU A 102 6.33 -21.74 -16.58
C LEU A 102 5.62 -22.49 -17.72
N ALA A 103 4.79 -21.80 -18.49
CA ALA A 103 4.12 -22.38 -19.66
C ALA A 103 5.12 -22.93 -20.69
N SER A 104 6.20 -22.18 -20.98
CA SER A 104 7.24 -22.61 -21.92
C SER A 104 7.97 -23.89 -21.47
N LYS A 105 8.04 -24.12 -20.15
CA LYS A 105 8.64 -25.30 -19.52
C LYS A 105 7.65 -26.43 -19.26
N ASN A 106 6.40 -26.30 -19.71
CA ASN A 106 5.29 -27.21 -19.40
C ASN A 106 5.04 -27.39 -17.88
N LEU A 107 5.34 -26.35 -17.10
CA LEU A 107 5.08 -26.32 -15.67
C LEU A 107 3.72 -25.65 -15.41
N PRO A 108 3.00 -26.01 -14.33
CA PRO A 108 1.69 -25.43 -14.05
C PRO A 108 1.78 -23.93 -13.74
N ILE A 109 1.04 -23.13 -14.50
CA ILE A 109 1.03 -21.66 -14.42
C ILE A 109 0.46 -21.16 -13.08
N GLU A 110 -0.39 -21.95 -12.43
CA GLU A 110 -0.97 -21.65 -11.11
C GLU A 110 0.11 -21.37 -10.04
N PHE A 111 1.32 -21.93 -10.21
CA PHE A 111 2.44 -21.67 -9.30
C PHE A 111 3.16 -20.34 -9.57
N ALA A 112 2.80 -19.58 -10.61
CA ALA A 112 3.45 -18.32 -10.96
C ALA A 112 3.47 -17.33 -9.80
N GLN A 113 2.35 -17.17 -9.08
CA GLN A 113 2.28 -16.24 -7.95
C GLN A 113 3.20 -16.66 -6.78
N MET A 114 3.44 -17.96 -6.60
CA MET A 114 4.31 -18.50 -5.57
C MET A 114 5.79 -18.45 -5.96
N LEU A 115 6.09 -18.63 -7.25
CA LEU A 115 7.46 -18.66 -7.76
C LEU A 115 8.00 -17.27 -8.12
N LYS A 116 7.12 -16.29 -8.32
CA LYS A 116 7.47 -14.88 -8.57
C LYS A 116 8.27 -14.33 -7.39
N GLY A 117 9.53 -13.99 -7.65
CA GLY A 117 10.42 -13.32 -6.70
C GLY A 117 10.27 -11.80 -6.70
N ASN A 118 11.24 -11.11 -6.08
CA ASN A 118 11.30 -9.65 -6.07
C ASN A 118 11.81 -9.08 -7.41
N ASP A 119 12.52 -9.89 -8.17
CA ASP A 119 13.14 -9.55 -9.45
C ASP A 119 13.08 -10.75 -10.41
N ALA A 120 13.49 -10.52 -11.66
CA ALA A 120 13.48 -11.56 -12.70
C ALA A 120 14.49 -12.69 -12.41
N GLU A 121 15.63 -12.39 -11.79
CA GLU A 121 16.67 -13.38 -11.48
C GLU A 121 16.22 -14.37 -10.38
N SER A 122 15.69 -13.85 -9.27
CA SER A 122 15.14 -14.69 -8.19
C SER A 122 13.96 -15.52 -8.68
N THR A 123 13.10 -14.95 -9.54
CA THR A 123 12.01 -15.68 -10.19
C THR A 123 12.55 -16.83 -11.04
N PHE A 124 13.59 -16.59 -11.84
CA PHE A 124 14.19 -17.63 -12.68
C PHE A 124 14.80 -18.77 -11.87
N GLU A 125 15.55 -18.45 -10.81
CA GLU A 125 16.12 -19.48 -9.92
C GLU A 125 15.02 -20.27 -9.20
N ASN A 126 13.96 -19.61 -8.73
CA ASN A 126 12.79 -20.28 -8.15
C ASN A 126 12.14 -21.26 -9.13
N ILE A 127 11.93 -20.84 -10.39
CA ILE A 127 11.37 -21.69 -11.45
C ILE A 127 12.26 -22.90 -11.68
N LYS A 128 13.59 -22.73 -11.76
CA LYS A 128 14.55 -23.80 -12.01
C LYS A 128 14.59 -24.84 -10.89
N VAL A 129 14.57 -24.38 -9.64
CA VAL A 129 14.49 -25.26 -8.47
C VAL A 129 13.16 -26.02 -8.46
N PHE A 130 12.06 -25.33 -8.73
CA PHE A 130 10.74 -25.93 -8.81
C PHE A 130 10.65 -26.98 -9.93
N GLU A 131 11.14 -26.66 -11.13
CA GLU A 131 11.20 -27.57 -12.28
C GLU A 131 11.89 -28.88 -11.92
N THR A 132 13.07 -28.79 -11.31
CA THR A 132 13.85 -29.97 -10.91
C THR A 132 13.07 -30.84 -9.93
N LYS A 133 12.49 -30.23 -8.89
CA LYS A 133 11.77 -30.96 -7.84
C LYS A 133 10.43 -31.51 -8.32
N PHE A 134 9.75 -30.80 -9.19
CA PHE A 134 8.49 -31.22 -9.78
C PHE A 134 8.71 -32.43 -10.69
N ASN A 135 9.74 -32.39 -11.55
CA ASN A 135 10.09 -33.52 -12.41
C ASN A 135 10.52 -34.74 -11.60
N GLU A 136 11.36 -34.57 -10.56
CA GLU A 136 11.74 -35.66 -9.64
C GLU A 136 10.51 -36.32 -8.98
N ALA A 137 9.54 -35.51 -8.54
CA ALA A 137 8.30 -36.01 -7.94
C ALA A 137 7.41 -36.73 -8.96
N LEU A 138 7.31 -36.21 -10.19
CA LEU A 138 6.56 -36.85 -11.27
C LEU A 138 7.20 -38.18 -11.69
N GLU A 139 8.52 -38.23 -11.85
CA GLU A 139 9.25 -39.47 -12.17
C GLU A 139 9.02 -40.54 -11.09
N LYS A 140 9.09 -40.15 -9.81
CA LYS A 140 8.80 -41.04 -8.71
C LYS A 140 7.34 -41.54 -8.75
N ALA A 141 6.38 -40.64 -8.97
CA ALA A 141 4.96 -40.99 -9.05
C ALA A 141 4.66 -41.94 -10.24
N VAL A 142 5.26 -41.68 -11.40
CA VAL A 142 5.14 -42.55 -12.58
C VAL A 142 5.79 -43.90 -12.33
N THR A 143 6.99 -43.93 -11.73
CA THR A 143 7.67 -45.17 -11.36
C THR A 143 6.84 -46.03 -10.41
N GLU A 144 6.25 -45.42 -9.37
CA GLU A 144 5.36 -46.11 -8.45
C GLU A 144 4.08 -46.60 -9.13
N ARG A 145 3.51 -45.82 -10.06
CA ARG A 145 2.34 -46.24 -10.84
C ARG A 145 2.65 -47.42 -11.77
N LEU A 146 3.82 -47.41 -12.41
CA LEU A 146 4.29 -48.51 -13.26
C LEU A 146 4.59 -49.77 -12.45
N ARG A 147 5.19 -49.62 -11.26
CA ARG A 147 5.36 -50.73 -10.29
C ARG A 147 4.02 -51.30 -9.83
N GLY A 148 3.06 -50.43 -9.51
CA GLY A 148 1.72 -50.81 -9.03
C GLY A 148 0.77 -51.38 -10.10
N SER A 149 1.07 -51.20 -11.39
CA SER A 149 0.24 -51.71 -12.50
C SER A 149 0.78 -52.97 -13.15
N SER A 150 1.94 -53.47 -12.71
CA SER A 150 2.34 -54.83 -13.06
C SER A 150 1.33 -55.77 -12.40
N PRO A 151 0.61 -56.65 -13.13
CA PRO A 151 -0.11 -57.72 -12.47
C PRO A 151 0.89 -58.37 -11.53
N LYS A 152 0.49 -58.60 -10.27
CA LYS A 152 1.14 -59.65 -9.49
C LYS A 152 0.89 -60.93 -10.29
N VAL A 153 1.76 -61.21 -11.26
CA VAL A 153 2.09 -62.58 -11.58
C VAL A 153 2.51 -63.08 -10.22
N ALA A 154 1.64 -63.84 -9.59
CA ALA A 154 2.05 -64.67 -8.48
C ALA A 154 3.22 -65.44 -9.08
N THR A 155 4.43 -64.99 -8.79
CA THR A 155 5.62 -65.79 -9.01
C THR A 155 5.37 -66.97 -8.11
N VAL A 156 4.82 -68.03 -8.69
CA VAL A 156 4.70 -69.36 -8.11
C VAL A 156 6.14 -69.81 -7.92
N SER A 157 6.74 -69.26 -6.87
CA SER A 157 8.11 -69.45 -6.41
C SER A 157 8.15 -70.47 -5.27
N GLY A 158 7.01 -71.15 -5.03
CA GLY A 158 6.98 -72.52 -4.56
C GLY A 158 6.40 -73.36 -5.69
N GLY A 159 7.03 -74.45 -6.07
CA GLY A 159 6.56 -75.35 -7.13
C GLY A 159 5.09 -75.78 -6.96
N ILE A 160 4.53 -76.39 -8.00
CA ILE A 160 3.16 -76.92 -8.00
C ILE A 160 2.97 -77.78 -6.74
N THR A 161 2.07 -77.38 -5.84
CA THR A 161 1.79 -78.18 -4.64
C THR A 161 0.87 -79.34 -4.99
N LYS A 162 0.78 -80.38 -4.13
CA LYS A 162 -0.13 -81.52 -4.36
C LYS A 162 -1.59 -81.09 -4.49
N GLU A 163 -1.99 -80.06 -3.76
CA GLU A 163 -3.35 -79.52 -3.81
C GLU A 163 -3.60 -78.73 -5.10
N ASP A 164 -2.58 -78.09 -5.65
CA ASP A 164 -2.66 -77.46 -6.97
C ASP A 164 -2.74 -78.53 -8.07
N PHE A 165 -1.94 -79.60 -7.96
CA PHE A 165 -1.96 -80.73 -8.89
C PHE A 165 -3.34 -81.41 -8.97
N LYS A 166 -4.02 -81.64 -7.84
CA LYS A 166 -5.38 -82.19 -7.81
C LYS A 166 -6.42 -81.27 -8.47
N LYS A 167 -6.18 -79.96 -8.48
CA LYS A 167 -7.07 -78.96 -9.12
C LYS A 167 -6.76 -78.77 -10.60
N MET A 168 -5.60 -79.23 -11.09
CA MET A 168 -5.25 -79.20 -12.52
C MET A 168 -6.15 -80.14 -13.32
N SER A 169 -6.47 -79.74 -14.56
CA SER A 169 -7.21 -80.60 -15.48
C SER A 169 -6.39 -81.80 -15.93
N LEU A 170 -7.05 -82.86 -16.41
CA LEU A 170 -6.37 -84.06 -16.90
C LEU A 170 -5.34 -83.76 -18.01
N SER A 171 -5.64 -82.76 -18.85
CA SER A 171 -4.72 -82.27 -19.90
C SER A 171 -3.50 -81.57 -19.31
N GLN A 172 -3.68 -80.77 -18.26
CA GLN A 172 -2.59 -80.08 -17.57
C GLN A 172 -1.70 -81.05 -16.78
N GLN A 173 -2.30 -82.07 -16.15
CA GLN A 173 -1.57 -83.15 -15.49
C GLN A 173 -0.76 -83.97 -16.51
N ALA A 174 -1.33 -84.26 -17.69
CA ALA A 174 -0.62 -84.96 -18.76
C ALA A 174 0.51 -84.11 -19.36
N GLU A 175 0.35 -82.80 -19.47
CA GLU A 175 1.44 -81.90 -19.85
C GLU A 175 2.55 -81.86 -18.80
N LEU A 176 2.21 -81.85 -17.51
CA LEU A 176 3.18 -81.92 -16.43
C LEU A 176 3.98 -83.23 -16.51
N ALA A 177 3.32 -84.37 -16.71
CA ALA A 177 3.97 -85.66 -16.89
C ALA A 177 4.93 -85.71 -18.10
N ARG A 178 4.66 -84.92 -19.15
CA ARG A 178 5.51 -84.81 -20.34
C ARG A 178 6.70 -83.87 -20.14
N LYS A 179 6.51 -82.76 -19.42
CA LYS A 179 7.53 -81.72 -19.20
C LYS A 179 8.45 -82.05 -18.03
N ASP A 180 7.90 -82.60 -16.95
CA ASP A 180 8.61 -82.98 -15.74
C ASP A 180 7.97 -84.23 -15.12
N LYS A 181 8.48 -85.39 -15.55
CA LYS A 181 7.97 -86.70 -15.12
C LYS A 181 8.21 -86.95 -13.63
N ASP A 182 9.31 -86.45 -13.07
CA ASP A 182 9.68 -86.69 -11.68
C ASP A 182 8.79 -85.88 -10.74
N LEU A 183 8.53 -84.61 -11.07
CA LEU A 183 7.60 -83.77 -10.33
C LEU A 183 6.16 -84.32 -10.40
N TYR A 184 5.73 -84.81 -11.56
CA TYR A 184 4.43 -85.48 -11.68
C TYR A 184 4.31 -86.69 -10.74
N LEU A 185 5.33 -87.55 -10.69
CA LEU A 185 5.33 -88.75 -9.83
C LEU A 185 5.40 -88.42 -8.34
N GLU A 186 6.02 -87.31 -7.95
CA GLU A 186 6.05 -86.85 -6.56
C GLU A 186 4.68 -86.31 -6.12
N LEU A 187 4.00 -85.59 -7.01
CA LEU A 187 2.72 -84.95 -6.73
C LEU A 187 1.51 -85.90 -6.87
N SER A 188 1.65 -86.98 -7.66
CA SER A 188 0.60 -87.99 -7.87
C SER A 188 0.53 -89.08 -6.79
N LYS A 189 1.51 -89.14 -5.87
CA LYS A 189 1.52 -90.02 -4.70
C LYS A 189 0.65 -89.47 -3.58
#